data_AF-A0A9X2ID55-F1
#
_entry.id   AF-A0A9X2ID55-F1
#
_cell.length_a   1.000
_cell.length_b   1.000
_cell.length_c   1.000
_cell.angle_alpha   90.00
_cell.angle_beta   90.00
_cell.angle_gamma   90.00
#
_symmetry.space_group_name_H-M   'P 1'
#
loop_
_entity.id
_entity.type
_entity.pdbx_description
1 polymer ?
#
loop_
_entity_poly.entity_id
_entity_poly.type
_entity_poly.pdbx_seq_one_letter_code
_entity_poly.pdbx_strand_id
1 'polypeptide(L)'
;MRRSAGSRTPVFPGVLPGDEDLDEVVQHLGARFSPTGLPEQRSADDPEVRWCLEAGVRALFEEFCAFEQGEHEAVLPANELLGAVSLRRVMDAYADLLTEHGRDPGHASRDRVLRRWGSTTAFQRDVLRYLYRPGHERARHTARGEELALLLQLPLGEVVALLGEEEARVQNEDPVMQLQVALQAAFPADARLQALVHETYERRLAAWAPLYERVAGAYGVTLTRDDFDYLDLAGALNTIVEGVRQRTTSHPSLGRTRAGASLAVELIGMVLSQLDGRPWRELALLRATGEVGPDGA
;
A
#
# COMPACT_ATOMS: atom_id res chain seq x y z
N MET A 1 33.38 -20.34 0.64
CA MET A 1 33.17 -18.95 1.12
C MET A 1 31.81 -18.47 0.59
N ARG A 2 30.74 -18.63 1.39
CA ARG A 2 29.45 -18.02 1.09
C ARG A 2 29.59 -16.53 1.35
N ARG A 3 29.45 -15.71 0.31
CA ARG A 3 29.31 -14.26 0.50
C ARG A 3 27.99 -14.08 1.26
N SER A 4 28.09 -13.63 2.51
CA SER A 4 26.97 -12.99 3.20
C SER A 4 26.52 -11.86 2.30
N ALA A 5 25.44 -12.07 1.53
CA ALA A 5 24.71 -10.95 0.97
C ALA A 5 24.29 -10.14 2.21
N GLY A 6 24.77 -8.90 2.32
CA GLY A 6 24.29 -8.02 3.37
C GLY A 6 22.78 -7.92 3.16
N SER A 7 22.01 -8.57 4.03
CA SER A 7 20.56 -8.42 4.13
C SER A 7 20.33 -6.93 4.30
N ARG A 8 20.04 -6.24 3.20
CA ARG A 8 19.52 -4.88 3.26
C ARG A 8 18.11 -5.05 3.76
N THR A 9 17.91 -4.83 5.05
CA THR A 9 16.58 -4.68 5.64
C THR A 9 15.79 -3.73 4.72
N PRO A 10 14.65 -4.16 4.16
CA PRO A 10 13.86 -3.29 3.31
C PRO A 10 13.54 -2.04 4.12
N VAL A 11 13.78 -0.88 3.51
CA VAL A 11 13.39 0.39 4.13
C VAL A 11 11.87 0.41 4.10
N PHE A 12 11.24 0.22 5.26
CA PHE A 12 9.82 0.46 5.38
C PHE A 12 9.58 1.93 5.04
N PRO A 13 8.56 2.23 4.22
CA PRO A 13 8.23 3.61 3.95
C PRO A 13 8.00 4.28 5.31
N GLY A 14 8.89 5.20 5.66
CA GLY A 14 8.77 6.00 6.86
C GLY A 14 7.51 6.87 6.77
N VAL A 15 7.30 7.72 7.78
CA VAL A 15 6.18 8.66 7.79
C VAL A 15 6.17 9.47 6.49
N LEU A 16 5.16 9.24 5.66
CA LEU A 16 4.90 10.02 4.46
C LEU A 16 4.09 11.27 4.83
N PRO A 17 4.21 12.38 4.08
CA PRO A 17 3.30 13.52 4.24
C PRO A 17 1.84 13.07 4.13
N GLY A 18 1.00 13.39 5.12
CA GLY A 18 -0.39 12.91 5.20
C GLY A 18 -0.60 11.59 5.96
N ASP A 19 0.47 10.98 6.49
CA ASP A 19 0.43 9.83 7.42
C ASP A 19 0.44 10.28 8.90
N GLU A 20 0.10 11.55 9.14
CA GLU A 20 0.34 12.26 10.39
C GLU A 20 -0.71 11.97 11.46
N ASP A 21 -1.97 11.82 11.05
CA ASP A 21 -3.13 11.59 11.91
C ASP A 21 -3.46 10.10 11.98
N LEU A 22 -3.34 9.55 13.19
CA LEU A 22 -3.62 8.15 13.48
C LEU A 22 -4.95 7.93 14.22
N ASP A 23 -5.77 8.95 14.42
CA ASP A 23 -7.03 8.85 15.18
C ASP A 23 -8.05 7.90 14.51
N GLU A 24 -8.09 7.87 13.17
CA GLU A 24 -8.94 6.92 12.41
C GLU A 24 -8.38 5.47 12.41
N VAL A 25 -7.08 5.34 12.72
CA VAL A 25 -6.33 4.09 12.63
C VAL A 25 -6.31 3.36 13.97
N VAL A 26 -6.00 4.08 15.04
CA VAL A 26 -5.70 3.53 16.36
C VAL A 26 -6.92 3.58 17.26
N GLN A 27 -7.55 2.42 17.47
CA GLN A 27 -8.85 2.35 18.16
C GLN A 27 -8.77 1.72 19.55
N HIS A 28 -7.67 1.07 19.90
CA HIS A 28 -7.60 0.25 21.10
C HIS A 28 -6.54 0.72 22.10
N LEU A 29 -6.13 1.99 22.04
CA LEU A 29 -5.28 2.58 23.06
C LEU A 29 -6.02 2.69 24.40
N GLY A 30 -5.40 2.13 25.44
CA GLY A 30 -5.82 2.31 26.81
C GLY A 30 -5.50 3.71 27.34
N ALA A 31 -6.26 4.14 28.34
CA ALA A 31 -5.97 5.37 29.07
C ALA A 31 -4.61 5.27 29.80
N ARG A 32 -3.94 6.41 29.96
CA ARG A 32 -2.88 6.56 30.97
C ARG A 32 -3.48 7.16 32.23
N PHE A 33 -2.84 6.97 33.38
CA PHE A 33 -3.27 7.62 34.61
C PHE A 33 -2.30 8.76 34.92
N SER A 34 -2.84 9.95 35.14
CA SER A 34 -2.09 11.12 35.59
C SER A 34 -1.52 10.91 37.01
N PRO A 35 -0.57 11.75 37.47
CA PRO A 35 -0.09 11.69 38.85
C PRO A 35 -1.20 11.85 39.91
N THR A 36 -2.34 12.46 39.55
CA THR A 36 -3.52 12.60 40.42
C THR A 36 -4.46 11.39 40.36
N GLY A 37 -4.12 10.35 39.59
CA GLY A 37 -4.90 9.13 39.42
C GLY A 37 -6.09 9.28 38.46
N LEU A 38 -6.26 10.43 37.81
CA LEU A 38 -7.31 10.63 36.81
C LEU A 38 -6.91 9.97 35.47
N PRO A 39 -7.84 9.27 34.80
CA PRO A 39 -7.59 8.71 33.48
C PRO A 39 -7.44 9.84 32.45
N GLU A 40 -6.39 9.76 31.64
CA GLU A 40 -6.12 10.63 30.50
C GLU A 40 -6.07 9.77 29.24
N GLN A 41 -6.73 10.24 28.18
CA GLN A 41 -6.68 9.59 26.88
C GLN A 41 -5.27 9.75 26.30
N ARG A 42 -4.70 8.65 25.80
CA ARG A 42 -3.47 8.69 25.01
C ARG A 42 -3.79 9.23 23.63
N SER A 43 -2.94 10.10 23.11
CA SER A 43 -3.02 10.52 21.70
C SER A 43 -2.56 9.38 20.80
N ALA A 44 -3.26 9.15 19.70
CA ALA A 44 -2.85 8.21 18.66
C ALA A 44 -1.55 8.66 17.98
N ASP A 45 -1.31 9.97 17.94
CA ASP A 45 -0.16 10.61 17.30
C ASP A 45 1.09 10.67 18.19
N ASP A 46 1.07 10.04 19.38
CA ASP A 46 2.27 9.86 20.19
C ASP A 46 3.34 9.11 19.35
N PRO A 47 4.55 9.65 19.15
CA PRO A 47 5.59 8.99 18.37
C PRO A 47 5.89 7.55 18.82
N GLU A 48 5.81 7.27 20.12
CA GLU A 48 6.01 5.89 20.61
C GLU A 48 4.88 4.95 20.20
N VAL A 49 3.64 5.45 20.05
CA VAL A 49 2.53 4.65 19.51
C VAL A 49 2.83 4.27 18.07
N ARG A 50 3.21 5.27 17.25
CA ARG A 50 3.59 5.04 15.84
C ARG A 50 4.74 4.04 15.72
N TRP A 51 5.82 4.21 16.47
CA TRP A 51 6.97 3.28 16.41
C TRP A 51 6.60 1.86 16.82
N CYS A 52 5.70 1.68 17.80
CA CYS A 52 5.22 0.35 18.17
C CYS A 52 4.41 -0.29 17.03
N LEU A 53 3.55 0.47 16.35
CA LEU A 53 2.75 -0.02 15.22
C LEU A 53 3.63 -0.34 14.01
N GLU A 54 4.60 0.53 13.70
CA GLU A 54 5.58 0.30 12.65
C GLU A 54 6.42 -0.95 12.94
N ALA A 55 6.90 -1.13 14.17
CA ALA A 55 7.57 -2.37 14.58
C ALA A 55 6.68 -3.61 14.37
N GLY A 56 5.36 -3.47 14.63
CA GLY A 56 4.36 -4.50 14.34
C GLY A 56 4.30 -4.87 12.86
N VAL A 57 4.27 -3.87 11.98
CA VAL A 57 4.27 -4.07 10.52
C VAL A 57 5.59 -4.65 10.02
N ARG A 58 6.74 -4.17 10.53
CA ARG A 58 8.07 -4.73 10.21
C ARG A 58 8.16 -6.21 10.57
N ALA A 59 7.73 -6.57 11.79
CA ALA A 59 7.71 -7.96 12.25
C ALA A 59 6.79 -8.85 11.41
N LEU A 60 5.62 -8.34 10.99
CA LEU A 60 4.73 -9.06 10.07
C LEU A 60 5.38 -9.30 8.72
N PHE A 61 6.02 -8.29 8.14
CA PHE A 61 6.67 -8.44 6.85
C PHE A 61 7.83 -9.42 6.90
N GLU A 62 8.63 -9.41 7.96
CA GLU A 62 9.70 -10.41 8.14
C GLU A 62 9.16 -11.84 8.23
N GLU A 63 7.97 -12.01 8.81
CA GLU A 63 7.29 -13.30 8.91
C GLU A 63 6.71 -13.77 7.57
N PHE A 64 6.05 -12.86 6.82
CA PHE A 64 5.30 -13.22 5.60
C PHE A 64 6.05 -13.03 4.28
N CYS A 65 6.97 -12.06 4.21
CA CYS A 65 7.55 -11.58 2.95
C CYS A 65 9.08 -11.73 2.88
N ALA A 66 9.81 -11.47 3.97
CA ALA A 66 11.28 -11.44 3.97
C ALA A 66 11.95 -12.79 4.28
N PHE A 67 11.22 -13.90 4.18
CA PHE A 67 11.67 -15.19 4.67
C PHE A 67 12.87 -15.74 3.87
N GLU A 68 14.03 -15.85 4.52
CA GLU A 68 15.17 -16.61 4.00
C GLU A 68 15.00 -18.09 4.34
N GLN A 69 15.03 -18.95 3.32
CA GLN A 69 14.81 -20.41 3.38
C GLN A 69 15.51 -21.09 4.57
N GLY A 70 14.73 -21.39 5.62
CA GLY A 70 15.03 -22.33 6.69
C GLY A 70 13.82 -23.23 6.94
N GLU A 71 14.01 -24.40 7.53
CA GLU A 71 12.88 -25.28 7.89
C GLU A 71 12.00 -24.57 8.92
N HIS A 72 10.84 -24.04 8.49
CA HIS A 72 9.89 -23.48 9.44
C HIS A 72 8.96 -24.59 9.93
N GLU A 73 9.06 -24.93 11.21
CA GLU A 73 7.89 -25.30 12.02
C GLU A 73 7.02 -24.05 12.25
N ALA A 74 6.71 -23.27 11.20
CA ALA A 74 5.69 -22.22 11.27
C ALA A 74 4.35 -22.94 11.36
N VAL A 75 4.04 -23.44 12.55
CA VAL A 75 2.68 -23.68 12.95
C VAL A 75 2.09 -22.29 13.14
N LEU A 76 1.75 -21.61 12.04
CA LEU A 76 0.61 -20.69 12.08
C LEU A 76 -0.52 -21.59 12.58
N PRO A 77 -1.07 -21.38 13.79
CA PRO A 77 -2.31 -22.05 14.15
C PRO A 77 -3.25 -21.72 13.01
N ALA A 78 -3.76 -22.75 12.32
CA ALA A 78 -4.25 -22.69 10.94
C ALA A 78 -5.37 -21.66 10.65
N ASN A 79 -5.79 -20.88 11.65
CA ASN A 79 -6.94 -19.99 11.61
C ASN A 79 -6.76 -18.62 12.29
N GLU A 80 -5.58 -18.22 12.79
CA GLU A 80 -5.48 -16.96 13.56
C GLU A 80 -4.46 -15.96 13.00
N LEU A 81 -4.95 -15.00 12.19
CA LEU A 81 -4.23 -13.81 11.73
C LEU A 81 -3.54 -13.06 12.88
N LEU A 82 -4.21 -12.99 14.04
CA LEU A 82 -3.68 -12.35 15.25
C LEU A 82 -2.53 -13.14 15.87
N GLY A 83 -2.45 -14.45 15.70
CA GLY A 83 -1.33 -15.26 16.16
C GLY A 83 -0.03 -15.01 15.38
N ALA A 84 -0.12 -14.44 14.17
CA ALA A 84 1.03 -14.24 13.29
C ALA A 84 1.96 -13.10 13.73
N VAL A 85 1.47 -12.15 14.54
CA VAL A 85 2.32 -11.07 15.08
C VAL A 85 3.02 -11.57 16.35
N SER A 86 4.23 -12.09 16.21
CA SER A 86 5.06 -12.49 17.35
C SER A 86 5.53 -11.26 18.13
N LEU A 87 5.02 -11.07 19.36
CA LEU A 87 5.45 -9.96 20.23
C LEU A 87 6.96 -9.91 20.44
N ARG A 88 7.65 -11.07 20.40
CA ARG A 88 9.11 -11.11 20.49
C ARG A 88 9.76 -10.37 19.32
N ARG A 89 9.38 -10.71 18.08
CA ARG A 89 9.88 -10.03 16.88
C ARG A 89 9.51 -8.56 16.84
N VAL A 90 8.31 -8.21 17.32
CA VAL A 90 7.92 -6.80 17.47
C VAL A 90 8.88 -6.07 18.42
N MET A 91 9.33 -6.70 19.51
CA MET A 91 10.28 -6.05 20.42
C MET A 91 11.65 -5.88 19.80
N ASP A 92 12.11 -6.86 19.01
CA ASP A 92 13.37 -6.76 18.27
C ASP A 92 13.29 -5.58 17.27
N ALA A 93 12.26 -5.53 16.42
CA ALA A 93 12.05 -4.43 15.47
C ALA A 93 11.82 -3.07 16.15
N TYR A 94 11.19 -3.05 17.33
CA TYR A 94 10.98 -1.82 18.10
C TYR A 94 12.29 -1.31 18.71
N ALA A 95 13.18 -2.20 19.16
CA ALA A 95 14.50 -1.81 19.64
C ALA A 95 15.35 -1.16 18.53
N ASP A 96 15.27 -1.69 17.31
CA ASP A 96 15.94 -1.10 16.13
C ASP A 96 15.39 0.29 15.82
N LEU A 97 14.06 0.45 15.78
CA LEU A 97 13.41 1.76 15.59
C LEU A 97 13.78 2.79 16.66
N LEU A 98 13.83 2.38 17.93
CA LEU A 98 14.28 3.26 19.01
C LEU A 98 15.72 3.74 18.75
N THR A 99 16.59 2.85 18.31
CA THR A 99 17.98 3.18 17.96
C THR A 99 18.04 4.15 16.78
N GLU A 100 17.26 3.90 15.71
CA GLU A 100 17.14 4.79 14.53
C GLU A 100 16.72 6.22 14.94
N HIS A 101 15.86 6.34 15.95
CA HIS A 101 15.37 7.62 16.48
C HIS A 101 16.17 8.17 17.67
N GLY A 102 17.37 7.65 17.95
CA GLY A 102 18.25 8.16 19.02
C GLY A 102 17.71 7.94 20.43
N ARG A 103 16.87 6.92 20.63
CA ARG A 103 16.33 6.48 21.92
C ARG A 103 17.03 5.21 22.39
N ASP A 104 17.04 4.98 23.69
CA ASP A 104 17.61 3.77 24.28
C ASP A 104 16.78 2.52 23.90
N PRO A 105 17.36 1.53 23.19
CA PRO A 105 16.66 0.31 22.80
C PRO A 105 16.20 -0.54 24.00
N GLY A 106 16.77 -0.35 25.20
CA GLY A 106 16.30 -0.97 26.44
C GLY A 106 14.86 -0.60 26.80
N HIS A 107 14.29 0.43 26.17
CA HIS A 107 12.88 0.77 26.28
C HIS A 107 11.95 -0.13 25.45
N ALA A 108 12.47 -0.98 24.56
CA ALA A 108 11.67 -1.99 23.88
C ALA A 108 11.27 -3.09 24.88
N SER A 109 10.04 -3.02 25.37
CA SER A 109 9.53 -3.94 26.38
C SER A 109 8.08 -4.31 26.11
N ARG A 110 7.79 -5.61 26.21
CA ARG A 110 6.43 -6.15 26.11
C ARG A 110 5.48 -5.43 27.08
N ASP A 111 5.92 -5.17 28.30
CA ASP A 111 5.10 -4.52 29.31
C ASP A 111 4.78 -3.07 28.94
N ARG A 112 5.63 -2.38 28.16
CA ARG A 112 5.32 -1.03 27.67
C ARG A 112 4.24 -1.06 26.60
N VAL A 113 4.32 -1.99 25.65
CA VAL A 113 3.26 -2.20 24.65
C VAL A 113 1.95 -2.59 25.34
N LEU A 114 1.97 -3.56 26.24
CA LEU A 114 0.76 -3.99 26.94
C LEU A 114 0.18 -2.92 27.87
N ARG A 115 0.99 -2.05 28.46
CA ARG A 115 0.49 -0.87 29.20
C ARG A 115 -0.18 0.17 28.30
N ARG A 116 0.11 0.18 27.00
CA ARG A 116 -0.52 1.09 26.03
C ARG A 116 -1.82 0.53 25.47
N TRP A 117 -1.88 -0.75 25.11
CA TRP A 117 -3.03 -1.37 24.47
C TRP A 117 -3.90 -2.23 25.39
N GLY A 118 -3.47 -2.48 26.62
CA GLY A 118 -4.15 -3.34 27.60
C GLY A 118 -4.07 -4.84 27.29
N SER A 119 -3.95 -5.24 26.03
CA SER A 119 -3.82 -6.63 25.60
C SER A 119 -3.03 -6.78 24.31
N THR A 120 -2.48 -7.97 24.08
CA THR A 120 -1.81 -8.33 22.83
C THR A 120 -2.77 -8.22 21.64
N THR A 121 -4.01 -8.71 21.80
CA THR A 121 -5.03 -8.67 20.74
C THR A 121 -5.40 -7.25 20.32
N ALA A 122 -5.54 -6.32 21.26
CA ALA A 122 -5.80 -4.91 20.97
C ALA A 122 -4.68 -4.29 20.14
N PHE A 123 -3.42 -4.52 20.54
CA PHE A 123 -2.25 -4.07 19.80
C PHE A 123 -2.23 -4.65 18.38
N GLN A 124 -2.42 -5.96 18.23
CA GLN A 124 -2.40 -6.63 16.93
C GLN A 124 -3.50 -6.13 15.98
N ARG A 125 -4.69 -5.81 16.51
CA ARG A 125 -5.76 -5.19 15.71
C ARG A 125 -5.34 -3.82 15.19
N ASP A 126 -4.74 -2.98 16.02
CA ASP A 126 -4.27 -1.67 15.58
C ASP A 126 -3.08 -1.77 14.61
N VAL A 127 -2.21 -2.79 14.74
CA VAL A 127 -1.15 -3.08 13.76
C VAL A 127 -1.75 -3.39 12.38
N LEU A 128 -2.80 -4.22 12.32
CA LEU A 128 -3.48 -4.50 11.06
C LEU A 128 -4.14 -3.23 10.49
N ARG A 129 -4.81 -2.42 11.32
CA ARG A 129 -5.36 -1.14 10.86
C ARG A 129 -4.27 -0.20 10.35
N TYR A 130 -3.12 -0.15 11.02
CA TYR A 130 -1.97 0.65 10.62
C TYR A 130 -1.35 0.18 9.29
N LEU A 131 -1.35 -1.13 9.03
CA LEU A 131 -0.94 -1.66 7.73
C LEU A 131 -1.84 -1.16 6.58
N TYR A 132 -3.15 -1.02 6.83
CA TYR A 132 -4.15 -0.57 5.87
C TYR A 132 -4.50 0.93 6.01
N ARG A 133 -3.64 1.71 6.67
CA ARG A 133 -3.93 3.11 6.98
C ARG A 133 -4.11 3.96 5.71
N PRO A 134 -5.12 4.84 5.67
CA PRO A 134 -5.39 5.67 4.49
C PRO A 134 -4.29 6.69 4.20
N GLY A 135 -3.53 7.15 5.20
CA GLY A 135 -2.46 8.14 5.04
C GLY A 135 -1.40 7.72 4.01
N HIS A 136 -1.00 6.44 4.02
CA HIS A 136 -0.02 5.89 3.08
C HIS A 136 -0.47 6.01 1.62
N GLU A 137 -1.70 5.61 1.32
CA GLU A 137 -2.25 5.68 -0.03
C GLU A 137 -2.52 7.12 -0.46
N ARG A 138 -3.08 7.95 0.44
CA ARG A 138 -3.32 9.38 0.19
C ARG A 138 -2.03 10.09 -0.21
N ALA A 139 -0.93 9.87 0.53
CA ALA A 139 0.37 10.45 0.22
C ALA A 139 0.85 10.11 -1.20
N ARG A 140 0.72 8.84 -1.60
CA ARG A 140 1.09 8.37 -2.94
C ARG A 140 0.23 9.02 -4.03
N HIS A 141 -1.08 9.12 -3.82
CA HIS A 141 -1.99 9.73 -4.78
C HIS A 141 -1.80 11.25 -4.89
N THR A 142 -1.55 11.94 -3.78
CA THR A 142 -1.24 13.38 -3.78
C THR A 142 0.03 13.65 -4.58
N ALA A 143 1.13 12.93 -4.29
CA ALA A 143 2.36 13.04 -5.06
C ALA A 143 2.12 12.80 -6.56
N ARG A 144 1.25 11.84 -6.90
CA ARG A 144 0.89 11.59 -8.31
C ARG A 144 0.10 12.73 -8.94
N GLY A 145 -0.81 13.33 -8.19
CA GLY A 145 -1.57 14.49 -8.63
C GLY A 145 -0.68 15.68 -8.94
N GLU A 146 0.36 15.90 -8.12
CA GLU A 146 1.36 16.96 -8.32
C GLU A 146 2.22 16.74 -9.57
N GLU A 147 2.57 15.47 -9.86
CA GLU A 147 3.34 15.10 -11.05
C GLU A 147 2.53 15.13 -12.35
N LEU A 148 1.20 15.15 -12.26
CA LEU A 148 0.31 15.02 -13.43
C LEU A 148 0.61 16.07 -14.50
N ALA A 149 0.85 17.33 -14.11
CA ALA A 149 1.15 18.41 -15.05
C ALA A 149 2.41 18.15 -15.90
N LEU A 150 3.40 17.45 -15.36
CA LEU A 150 4.61 17.05 -16.09
C LEU A 150 4.31 15.87 -17.01
N LEU A 151 3.56 14.88 -16.53
CA LEU A 151 3.17 13.71 -17.32
C LEU A 151 2.34 14.09 -18.55
N LEU A 152 1.44 15.07 -18.43
CA LEU A 152 0.59 15.53 -19.54
C LEU A 152 1.37 16.16 -20.71
N GLN A 153 2.67 16.43 -20.56
CA GLN A 153 3.53 16.87 -21.66
C GLN A 153 3.88 15.73 -22.64
N LEU A 154 3.70 14.48 -22.22
CA LEU A 154 4.01 13.29 -22.99
C LEU A 154 2.82 12.86 -23.88
N PRO A 155 3.03 12.01 -24.90
CA PRO A 155 1.92 11.31 -25.54
C PRO A 155 1.20 10.40 -24.54
N LEU A 156 -0.10 10.17 -24.75
CA LEU A 156 -0.90 9.29 -23.89
C LEU A 156 -0.28 7.90 -23.71
N GLY A 157 0.29 7.34 -24.78
CA GLY A 157 0.94 6.03 -24.73
C GLY A 157 2.14 5.98 -23.78
N GLU A 158 2.92 7.06 -23.72
CA GLU A 158 4.06 7.18 -22.79
C GLU A 158 3.57 7.39 -21.35
N VAL A 159 2.50 8.17 -21.14
CA VAL A 159 1.88 8.33 -19.81
C VAL A 159 1.38 6.99 -19.28
N VAL A 160 0.63 6.23 -20.08
CA VAL A 160 0.12 4.91 -19.70
C VAL A 160 1.27 3.93 -19.44
N ALA A 161 2.33 3.97 -20.25
CA ALA A 161 3.51 3.12 -20.03
C ALA A 161 4.19 3.44 -18.70
N LEU A 162 4.48 4.71 -18.44
CA LEU A 162 5.14 5.16 -17.20
C LEU A 162 4.31 4.83 -15.96
N LEU A 163 3.03 5.20 -15.96
CA LEU A 163 2.14 4.95 -14.82
C LEU A 163 1.90 3.46 -14.59
N GLY A 164 1.70 2.70 -15.67
CA GLY A 164 1.48 1.25 -15.58
C GLY A 164 2.70 0.48 -15.08
N GLU A 165 3.89 0.83 -15.58
CA GLU A 165 5.15 0.23 -15.11
C GLU A 165 5.47 0.65 -13.68
N GLU A 166 5.22 1.91 -13.33
CA GLU A 166 5.48 2.39 -11.98
C GLU A 166 4.53 1.76 -10.96
N GLU A 167 3.23 1.68 -11.24
CA GLU A 167 2.28 1.05 -10.31
C GLU A 167 2.62 -0.44 -10.15
N ALA A 168 2.98 -1.13 -11.24
CA ALA A 168 3.45 -2.51 -11.16
C ALA A 168 4.76 -2.63 -10.33
N ARG A 169 5.67 -1.66 -10.44
CA ARG A 169 6.90 -1.61 -9.63
C ARG A 169 6.58 -1.38 -8.16
N VAL A 170 5.74 -0.40 -7.84
CA VAL A 170 5.37 -0.08 -6.45
C VAL A 170 4.73 -1.29 -5.78
N GLN A 171 3.78 -1.96 -6.43
CA GLN A 171 3.19 -3.17 -5.84
C GLN A 171 4.19 -4.33 -5.66
N ASN A 172 5.33 -4.31 -6.36
CA ASN A 172 6.40 -5.30 -6.22
C ASN A 172 7.53 -4.88 -5.29
N GLU A 173 7.68 -3.59 -4.96
CA GLU A 173 8.81 -3.07 -4.18
C GLU A 173 8.39 -2.48 -2.84
N ASP A 174 7.15 -1.99 -2.71
CA ASP A 174 6.63 -1.43 -1.47
C ASP A 174 6.31 -2.55 -0.46
N PRO A 175 7.00 -2.58 0.70
CA PRO A 175 6.79 -3.59 1.72
C PRO A 175 5.36 -3.63 2.27
N VAL A 176 4.69 -2.48 2.36
CA VAL A 176 3.30 -2.38 2.84
C VAL A 176 2.38 -3.09 1.86
N MET A 177 2.53 -2.81 0.55
CA MET A 177 1.73 -3.45 -0.50
C MET A 177 1.95 -4.95 -0.57
N GLN A 178 3.22 -5.37 -0.54
CA GLN A 178 3.56 -6.79 -0.53
C GLN A 178 2.91 -7.50 0.66
N LEU A 179 2.98 -6.91 1.85
CA LEU A 179 2.38 -7.49 3.05
C LEU A 179 0.85 -7.51 3.00
N GLN A 180 0.19 -6.45 2.51
CA GLN A 180 -1.27 -6.43 2.34
C GLN A 180 -1.73 -7.59 1.43
N VAL A 181 -1.02 -7.80 0.31
CA VAL A 181 -1.31 -8.91 -0.62
C VAL A 181 -1.04 -10.27 0.04
N ALA A 182 0.08 -10.41 0.74
CA ALA A 182 0.44 -11.66 1.42
C ALA A 182 -0.61 -12.04 2.47
N LEU A 183 -1.07 -11.08 3.28
CA LEU A 183 -2.12 -11.32 4.27
C LEU A 183 -3.46 -11.65 3.62
N GLN A 184 -3.85 -10.93 2.56
CA GLN A 184 -5.09 -11.22 1.83
C GLN A 184 -5.08 -12.65 1.25
N ALA A 185 -3.94 -13.09 0.71
CA ALA A 185 -3.78 -14.43 0.18
C ALA A 185 -3.73 -15.51 1.28
N ALA A 186 -3.11 -15.21 2.43
CA ALA A 186 -2.99 -16.14 3.55
C ALA A 186 -4.31 -16.30 4.34
N PHE A 187 -5.11 -15.24 4.43
CA PHE A 187 -6.33 -15.21 5.24
C PHE A 187 -7.57 -14.75 4.44
N PRO A 188 -7.95 -15.46 3.35
CA PRO A 188 -9.05 -15.05 2.49
C PRO A 188 -10.42 -15.08 3.20
N ALA A 189 -10.55 -15.84 4.29
CA ALA A 189 -11.79 -15.98 5.05
C ALA A 189 -11.88 -15.08 6.30
N ASP A 190 -10.84 -14.31 6.63
CA ASP A 190 -10.89 -13.41 7.80
C ASP A 190 -11.72 -12.16 7.46
N ALA A 191 -12.95 -12.11 7.98
CA ALA A 191 -13.89 -11.03 7.69
C ALA A 191 -13.38 -9.62 8.09
N ARG A 192 -12.52 -9.52 9.11
CA ARG A 192 -11.96 -8.22 9.53
C ARG A 192 -10.90 -7.74 8.56
N LEU A 193 -10.04 -8.66 8.12
CA LEU A 193 -9.06 -8.36 7.08
C LEU A 193 -9.76 -8.00 5.76
N GLN A 194 -10.78 -8.76 5.36
CA GLN A 194 -11.52 -8.46 4.13
C GLN A 194 -12.22 -7.09 4.19
N ALA A 195 -12.73 -6.68 5.36
CA ALA A 195 -13.27 -5.33 5.54
C ALA A 195 -12.21 -4.24 5.35
N LEU A 196 -11.01 -4.41 5.90
CA LEU A 196 -9.90 -3.47 5.72
C LEU A 196 -9.42 -3.42 4.26
N VAL A 197 -9.30 -4.59 3.60
CA VAL A 197 -8.94 -4.69 2.19
C VAL A 197 -9.97 -3.96 1.32
N HIS A 198 -11.26 -4.20 1.57
CA HIS A 198 -12.34 -3.56 0.83
C HIS A 198 -12.32 -2.03 1.00
N GLU A 199 -12.22 -1.53 2.23
CA GLU A 199 -12.16 -0.10 2.51
C GLU A 199 -10.94 0.57 1.84
N THR A 200 -9.77 -0.08 1.88
CA THR A 200 -8.57 0.42 1.21
C THR A 200 -8.73 0.40 -0.31
N TYR A 201 -9.36 -0.64 -0.87
CA TYR A 201 -9.64 -0.73 -2.30
C TYR A 201 -10.60 0.38 -2.77
N GLU A 202 -11.72 0.59 -2.07
CA GLU A 202 -12.67 1.66 -2.39
C GLU A 202 -12.00 3.04 -2.37
N ARG A 203 -11.18 3.32 -1.33
CA ARG A 203 -10.42 4.58 -1.25
C ARG A 203 -9.44 4.73 -2.41
N ARG A 204 -8.73 3.67 -2.77
CA ARG A 204 -7.80 3.67 -3.91
C ARG A 204 -8.52 3.98 -5.22
N LEU A 205 -9.67 3.34 -5.47
CA LEU A 205 -10.46 3.60 -6.68
C LEU A 205 -10.98 5.04 -6.71
N ALA A 206 -11.52 5.53 -5.59
CA ALA A 206 -12.00 6.89 -5.46
C ALA A 206 -10.89 7.95 -5.66
N ALA A 207 -9.64 7.64 -5.31
CA ALA A 207 -8.51 8.53 -5.54
C ALA A 207 -8.02 8.51 -7.00
N TRP A 208 -8.05 7.35 -7.67
CA TRP A 208 -7.63 7.21 -9.06
C TRP A 208 -8.65 7.74 -10.08
N ALA A 209 -9.95 7.59 -9.82
CA ALA A 209 -10.99 7.98 -10.78
C ALA A 209 -10.88 9.45 -11.24
N PRO A 210 -10.72 10.46 -10.34
CA PRO A 210 -10.54 11.85 -10.76
C PRO A 210 -9.22 12.11 -11.50
N LEU A 211 -8.18 11.32 -11.25
CA LEU A 211 -6.93 11.40 -12.01
C LEU A 211 -7.15 10.91 -13.45
N TYR A 212 -7.86 9.79 -13.62
CA TYR A 212 -8.20 9.26 -14.94
C TYR A 212 -9.13 10.18 -15.72
N GLU A 213 -10.10 10.80 -15.06
CA GLU A 213 -10.96 11.82 -15.69
C GLU A 213 -10.15 13.02 -16.20
N ARG A 214 -9.23 13.55 -15.37
CA ARG A 214 -8.35 14.66 -15.78
C ARG A 214 -7.45 14.28 -16.97
N VAL A 215 -6.85 13.09 -16.94
CA VAL A 215 -6.06 12.57 -18.06
C VAL A 215 -6.92 12.44 -19.31
N ALA A 216 -8.08 11.79 -19.21
CA ALA A 216 -8.97 11.58 -20.34
C ALA A 216 -9.43 12.91 -20.96
N GLY A 217 -9.83 13.88 -20.13
CA GLY A 217 -10.17 15.23 -20.58
C GLY A 217 -9.01 15.93 -21.29
N ALA A 218 -7.80 15.86 -20.74
CA ALA A 218 -6.61 16.48 -21.34
C ALA A 218 -6.27 15.90 -22.72
N TYR A 219 -6.42 14.58 -22.92
CA TYR A 219 -6.14 13.91 -24.20
C TYR A 219 -7.36 13.83 -25.13
N GLY A 220 -8.54 14.30 -24.71
CA GLY A 220 -9.78 14.13 -25.47
C GLY A 220 -10.17 12.67 -25.67
N VAL A 221 -9.92 11.83 -24.66
CA VAL A 221 -10.40 10.44 -24.58
C VAL A 221 -11.80 10.47 -23.99
N THR A 222 -12.73 9.72 -24.59
CA THR A 222 -14.12 9.65 -24.13
C THR A 222 -14.48 8.23 -23.72
N LEU A 223 -15.30 8.08 -22.68
CA LEU A 223 -15.94 6.81 -22.36
C LEU A 223 -17.25 6.75 -23.16
N THR A 224 -17.30 5.91 -24.20
CA THR A 224 -18.46 5.81 -25.11
C THR A 224 -19.63 5.01 -24.56
N ARG A 225 -19.44 4.38 -23.39
CA ARG A 225 -20.45 3.58 -22.70
C ARG A 225 -21.11 4.40 -21.60
N ASP A 226 -22.42 4.65 -21.75
CA ASP A 226 -23.20 5.42 -20.77
C ASP A 226 -23.34 4.71 -19.40
N ASP A 227 -23.07 3.41 -19.34
CA ASP A 227 -23.13 2.58 -18.13
C ASP A 227 -21.75 2.36 -17.47
N PHE A 228 -20.73 3.11 -17.90
CA PHE A 228 -19.36 2.92 -17.45
C PHE A 228 -18.71 4.28 -17.08
N ASP A 229 -18.36 4.45 -15.81
CA ASP A 229 -17.77 5.69 -15.32
C ASP A 229 -16.25 5.57 -15.03
N TYR A 230 -15.64 6.64 -14.52
CA TYR A 230 -14.21 6.65 -14.19
C TYR A 230 -13.86 5.80 -12.95
N LEU A 231 -14.82 5.51 -12.08
CA LEU A 231 -14.64 4.59 -10.97
C LEU A 231 -14.60 3.14 -11.48
N ASP A 232 -15.47 2.78 -12.42
CA ASP A 232 -15.42 1.50 -13.14
C ASP A 232 -14.11 1.34 -13.92
N LEU A 233 -13.66 2.41 -14.59
CA LEU A 233 -12.35 2.44 -15.24
C LEU A 233 -11.25 2.16 -14.23
N ALA A 234 -11.27 2.83 -13.08
CA ALA A 234 -10.26 2.61 -12.05
C ALA A 234 -10.24 1.16 -11.55
N GLY A 235 -11.40 0.56 -11.32
CA GLY A 235 -11.53 -0.85 -10.97
C GLY A 235 -10.94 -1.78 -12.03
N ALA A 236 -11.25 -1.53 -13.32
CA ALA A 236 -10.75 -2.32 -14.43
C ALA A 236 -9.22 -2.23 -14.57
N LEU A 237 -8.65 -1.03 -14.55
CA LEU A 237 -7.21 -0.83 -14.69
C LEU A 237 -6.45 -1.39 -13.50
N ASN A 238 -6.96 -1.20 -12.28
CA ASN A 238 -6.35 -1.76 -11.08
C ASN A 238 -6.34 -3.31 -11.12
N THR A 239 -7.46 -3.92 -11.52
CA THR A 239 -7.56 -5.39 -11.69
C THR A 239 -6.52 -5.92 -12.68
N ILE A 240 -6.26 -5.21 -13.77
CA ILE A 240 -5.22 -5.58 -14.75
C ILE A 240 -3.84 -5.56 -14.09
N VAL A 241 -3.49 -4.46 -13.41
CA VAL A 241 -2.16 -4.31 -12.81
C VAL A 241 -1.94 -5.36 -11.72
N GLU A 242 -2.91 -5.55 -10.83
CA GLU A 242 -2.84 -6.54 -9.75
C GLU A 242 -2.77 -7.97 -10.29
N GLY A 243 -3.57 -8.29 -11.32
CA GLY A 243 -3.59 -9.61 -11.95
C GLY A 243 -2.28 -9.93 -12.68
N VAL A 244 -1.73 -8.98 -13.43
CA VAL A 244 -0.41 -9.14 -14.08
C VAL A 244 0.66 -9.34 -13.01
N ARG A 245 0.65 -8.53 -11.94
CA ARG A 245 1.61 -8.67 -10.84
C ARG A 245 1.55 -10.05 -10.18
N GLN A 246 0.35 -10.51 -9.81
CA GLN A 246 0.19 -11.80 -9.15
C GLN A 246 0.77 -12.94 -10.01
N ARG A 247 0.62 -12.85 -11.34
CA ARG A 247 1.20 -13.82 -12.28
C ARG A 247 2.72 -13.68 -12.40
N THR A 248 3.26 -12.47 -12.42
CA THR A 248 4.70 -12.24 -12.56
C THR A 248 5.49 -12.64 -11.32
N THR A 249 4.91 -12.55 -10.13
CA THR A 249 5.55 -13.03 -8.90
C THR A 249 5.94 -14.50 -9.00
N SER A 250 5.08 -15.35 -9.58
CA SER A 250 5.40 -16.78 -9.78
C SER A 250 6.09 -17.07 -11.11
N HIS A 251 5.82 -16.29 -12.15
CA HIS A 251 6.37 -16.50 -13.49
C HIS A 251 6.77 -15.15 -14.12
N PRO A 252 8.00 -14.65 -13.88
CA PRO A 252 8.41 -13.31 -14.32
C PRO A 252 8.26 -13.08 -15.83
N SER A 253 8.38 -14.12 -16.66
CA SER A 253 8.20 -14.04 -18.10
C SER A 253 6.77 -13.73 -18.55
N LEU A 254 5.75 -14.03 -17.73
CA LEU A 254 4.34 -13.78 -18.06
C LEU A 254 3.95 -12.31 -17.95
N GLY A 255 4.80 -11.46 -17.39
CA GLY A 255 4.57 -10.01 -17.33
C GLY A 255 4.83 -9.28 -18.64
N ARG A 256 5.30 -10.01 -19.65
CA ARG A 256 5.66 -9.45 -20.95
C ARG A 256 4.95 -10.19 -22.06
N THR A 257 4.61 -9.46 -23.11
CA THR A 257 4.15 -10.07 -24.37
C THR A 257 5.31 -10.78 -25.07
N ARG A 258 4.99 -11.54 -26.12
CA ARG A 258 6.00 -12.17 -26.98
C ARG A 258 6.97 -11.15 -27.60
N ALA A 259 6.52 -9.91 -27.80
CA ALA A 259 7.34 -8.82 -28.32
C ALA A 259 8.19 -8.13 -27.23
N GLY A 260 8.07 -8.54 -25.97
CA GLY A 260 8.82 -8.00 -24.84
C GLY A 260 8.19 -6.77 -24.16
N ALA A 261 7.06 -6.28 -24.67
CA ALA A 261 6.31 -5.17 -24.08
C ALA A 261 5.62 -5.58 -22.76
N SER A 262 5.39 -4.63 -21.86
CA SER A 262 4.67 -4.85 -20.60
C SER A 262 3.24 -5.34 -20.87
N LEU A 263 2.86 -6.49 -20.31
CA LEU A 263 1.52 -7.06 -20.49
C LEU A 263 0.44 -6.14 -19.88
N ALA A 264 0.73 -5.49 -18.75
CA ALA A 264 -0.22 -4.57 -18.12
C ALA A 264 -0.53 -3.38 -19.04
N VAL A 265 0.50 -2.76 -19.63
CA VAL A 265 0.35 -1.61 -20.54
C VAL A 265 -0.47 -1.99 -21.78
N GLU A 266 -0.22 -3.16 -22.35
CA GLU A 266 -0.96 -3.66 -23.52
C GLU A 266 -2.44 -3.90 -23.19
N LEU A 267 -2.74 -4.52 -22.04
CA LEU A 267 -4.11 -4.75 -21.59
C LEU A 267 -4.84 -3.44 -21.28
N ILE A 268 -4.16 -2.47 -20.66
CA ILE A 268 -4.69 -1.12 -20.44
C ILE A 268 -5.02 -0.46 -21.79
N GLY A 269 -4.10 -0.51 -22.76
CA GLY A 269 -4.33 0.02 -24.10
C GLY A 269 -5.53 -0.61 -24.81
N MET A 270 -5.74 -1.92 -24.64
CA MET A 270 -6.93 -2.61 -25.15
C MET A 270 -8.22 -2.10 -24.48
N VAL A 271 -8.25 -1.97 -23.16
CA VAL A 271 -9.42 -1.43 -22.43
C VAL A 271 -9.74 -0.01 -22.90
N LEU A 272 -8.74 0.88 -22.95
CA LEU A 272 -8.93 2.26 -23.39
C LEU A 272 -9.44 2.34 -24.82
N SER A 273 -8.94 1.48 -25.71
CA SER A 273 -9.40 1.41 -27.11
C SER A 273 -10.85 0.96 -27.22
N GLN A 274 -11.27 0.00 -26.39
CA GLN A 274 -12.66 -0.47 -26.38
C GLN A 274 -13.61 0.58 -25.81
N LEU A 275 -13.18 1.32 -24.78
CA LEU A 275 -14.02 2.33 -24.15
C LEU A 275 -14.13 3.61 -25.00
N ASP A 276 -13.09 3.98 -25.74
CA ASP A 276 -13.08 5.18 -26.57
C ASP A 276 -13.54 4.93 -28.02
N GLY A 277 -13.35 3.72 -28.54
CA GLY A 277 -13.72 3.35 -29.91
C GLY A 277 -12.63 3.63 -30.95
N ARG A 278 -11.58 4.40 -30.62
CA ARG A 278 -10.37 4.53 -31.46
C ARG A 278 -9.37 3.40 -31.16
N PRO A 279 -8.58 2.94 -32.15
CA PRO A 279 -7.56 1.92 -31.91
C PRO A 279 -6.40 2.48 -31.08
N TRP A 280 -5.78 1.65 -30.25
CA TRP A 280 -4.70 2.06 -29.33
C TRP A 280 -3.56 2.81 -30.03
N ARG A 281 -3.18 2.39 -31.24
CA ARG A 281 -2.14 3.06 -32.04
C ARG A 281 -2.43 4.55 -32.32
N GLU A 282 -3.70 4.93 -32.36
CA GLU A 282 -4.13 6.33 -32.55
C GLU A 282 -4.19 7.05 -31.21
N LEU A 283 -4.80 6.40 -30.20
CA LEU A 283 -4.87 6.93 -28.84
C LEU A 283 -3.48 7.22 -28.24
N ALA A 284 -2.54 6.29 -28.40
CA ALA A 284 -1.20 6.40 -27.85
C ALA A 284 -0.42 7.63 -28.36
N LEU A 285 -0.78 8.16 -29.53
CA LEU A 285 -0.15 9.34 -30.14
C LEU A 285 -0.82 10.66 -29.74
N LEU A 286 -1.95 10.62 -29.04
CA LEU A 286 -2.64 11.83 -28.58
C LEU A 286 -1.72 12.64 -27.67
N ARG A 287 -1.77 13.95 -27.84
CA ARG A 287 -1.08 14.94 -26.99
C ARG A 287 -2.15 15.71 -26.22
N ALA A 288 -1.83 16.08 -24.98
CA ALA A 288 -2.75 16.87 -24.18
C ALA A 288 -3.03 18.22 -24.88
N THR A 289 -4.31 18.59 -25.00
CA THR A 289 -4.69 19.93 -25.43
C THR A 289 -4.62 20.83 -24.21
N GLY A 290 -3.71 21.82 -24.22
CA GLY A 290 -3.15 22.54 -23.07
C GLY A 290 -4.08 23.42 -22.22
N GLU A 291 -5.31 23.00 -21.91
CA GLU A 291 -6.18 23.65 -20.93
C GLU A 291 -6.42 22.72 -19.74
N VAL A 292 -5.37 22.49 -18.93
CA VAL A 292 -5.58 22.04 -17.56
C VAL A 292 -5.93 23.29 -16.75
N GLY A 293 -7.23 23.54 -16.56
CA GLY A 293 -7.70 24.69 -15.79
C GLY A 293 -7.10 24.71 -14.37
N PRO A 294 -6.75 25.89 -13.83
CA PRO A 294 -6.04 26.02 -12.55
C PRO A 294 -6.87 25.64 -11.31
N ASP A 295 -8.18 25.38 -11.44
CA ASP A 295 -9.09 25.16 -10.31
C ASP A 295 -9.30 23.68 -9.93
N GLY A 296 -8.40 22.79 -10.34
CA GLY A 296 -8.50 21.33 -10.11
C GLY A 296 -7.42 20.73 -9.19
N ALA A 297 -6.86 21.53 -8.28
CA ALA A 297 -5.87 21.13 -7.27
C ALA A 297 -6.43 21.28 -5.85
#